data_AF-K2EQT8-F1
#
_entry.id   AF-K2EQT8-F1
#
_cell.length_a   1.000
_cell.length_b   1.000
_cell.length_c   1.000
_cell.angle_alpha   90.00
_cell.angle_beta   90.00
_cell.angle_gamma   90.00
#
_symmetry.space_group_name_H-M   'P 1'
#
loop_
_entity.id
_entity.type
_entity.pdbx_description
1 polymer ?
#
loop_
_entity_poly.entity_id
_entity_poly.type
_entity_poly.pdbx_seq_one_letter_code
_entity_poly.pdbx_strand_id
1 'polypeptide(L)'
;MNQRQCKARVNPFTNPDPYRRLMLKYHLVTYNTQEYAAKSFMCVFFTRFCGVGCPFCFFKSAPVRNAITVADQFNEDGINRFVEFCNQANLGYILISGGGEPLTQKRAVLRTIAEVETNRIVLVTSGNWALNKDAARRYLAEIDSAIKVRKTPCKVTVRVSVSTGHAIKLGIIPACNLIQLFESEYSDHPYLKFQIHGFEDDPMFPKVLAHFPGHELNYNRGSRASDDEVVIKVIPQKIHVKLPSGYGFIVGISKIFGSDLRPNLHKIERLYNTIKIFERDLEESEDNNSAVLFNTNGDKGLDWSMNYNGNICLWQNQVNDNQWNIYEDSFPTVLNETFRDPITLSYIENGCKYREKIVAEVSPRAVFRLKSISLRDYSGTVVFEEEKTRLYYAIRVLQDFFKAGRVKQNQLDELPEEIRLLIIGSAEMAKELYHKAVYTIIDQYKRRDFHSVEWRDLLELIKLGHYDLTLEQIQEALAYYNARTDLKKYETIDEVEHETGEAVQKRLTDRLMYMKPTAFELQQSQPAGTP
;
A
#
# COMPACT_ATOMS: atom_id res chain seq x y z
N MET A 1 40.76 -12.76 22.45
CA MET A 1 39.65 -13.68 22.74
C MET A 1 39.43 -14.57 21.53
N ASN A 2 39.57 -15.88 21.71
CA ASN A 2 39.55 -16.88 20.65
C ASN A 2 38.21 -16.91 19.89
N GLN A 3 38.28 -16.92 18.56
CA GLN A 3 37.18 -17.26 17.66
C GLN A 3 36.75 -18.71 17.93
N ARG A 4 35.81 -18.92 18.86
CA ARG A 4 35.03 -20.16 18.86
C ARG A 4 34.07 -20.07 17.68
N GLN A 5 34.29 -20.90 16.65
CA GLN A 5 33.26 -21.24 15.66
C GLN A 5 32.07 -21.83 16.42
N CYS A 6 31.11 -20.98 16.76
CA CYS A 6 29.85 -21.39 17.36
C CYS A 6 28.95 -21.89 16.22
N LYS A 7 29.06 -23.17 15.89
CA LYS A 7 28.12 -23.82 14.97
C LYS A 7 26.78 -23.92 15.68
N ALA A 8 25.82 -23.08 15.30
CA ALA A 8 24.42 -23.31 15.63
C ALA A 8 24.07 -24.76 15.26
N ARG A 9 23.61 -25.56 16.24
CA ARG A 9 23.31 -26.99 16.03
C ARG A 9 22.12 -27.21 15.09
N VAL A 10 21.27 -26.20 14.95
CA VAL A 10 20.10 -26.15 14.06
C VAL A 10 20.20 -24.87 13.24
N ASN A 11 19.97 -24.96 11.92
CA ASN A 11 19.95 -23.80 11.03
C ASN A 11 18.54 -23.17 11.04
N PRO A 12 18.34 -21.96 11.59
CA PRO A 12 17.00 -21.37 11.70
C PRO A 12 16.29 -21.15 10.36
N PHE A 13 17.05 -21.00 9.28
CA PHE A 13 16.51 -20.80 7.94
C PHE A 13 15.88 -22.05 7.32
N THR A 14 16.07 -23.24 7.90
CA THR A 14 15.36 -24.45 7.43
C THR A 14 13.92 -24.51 7.90
N ASN A 15 13.56 -23.73 8.91
CA ASN A 15 12.19 -23.57 9.40
C ASN A 15 11.98 -22.16 9.97
N PRO A 16 11.86 -21.13 9.12
CA PRO A 16 12.00 -19.73 9.55
C PRO A 16 10.83 -19.19 10.39
N ASP A 17 9.59 -19.61 10.13
CA ASP A 17 8.38 -19.03 10.76
C ASP A 17 8.37 -19.11 12.30
N PRO A 18 8.65 -20.26 12.95
CA PRO A 18 8.69 -20.32 14.42
C PRO A 18 9.67 -19.32 15.04
N TYR A 19 10.86 -19.14 14.46
CA TYR A 19 11.85 -18.19 14.97
C TYR A 19 11.40 -16.74 14.79
N ARG A 20 10.78 -16.44 13.65
CA ARG A 20 10.21 -15.10 13.41
C ARG A 20 9.10 -14.77 14.43
N ARG A 21 8.21 -15.71 14.73
CA ARG A 21 7.17 -15.52 15.77
C ARG A 21 7.76 -15.29 17.16
N LEU A 22 8.83 -16.01 17.51
CA LEU A 22 9.53 -15.76 18.78
C LEU A 22 10.10 -14.34 18.83
N MET A 23 10.75 -13.86 17.76
CA MET A 23 11.28 -12.48 17.73
C MET A 23 10.20 -11.42 17.94
N LEU A 24 9.02 -11.61 17.33
CA LEU A 24 7.87 -10.73 17.54
C LEU A 24 7.39 -10.77 18.99
N LYS A 25 7.32 -11.95 19.62
CA LYS A 25 6.88 -12.13 21.01
C LYS A 25 7.80 -11.46 22.05
N TYR A 26 9.12 -11.48 21.85
CA TYR A 26 10.08 -11.02 22.87
C TYR A 26 10.39 -9.52 22.85
N HIS A 27 9.87 -8.77 21.86
CA HIS A 27 10.01 -7.30 21.78
C HIS A 27 11.46 -6.81 21.99
N LEU A 28 12.37 -7.34 21.16
CA LEU A 28 13.82 -7.30 21.36
C LEU A 28 14.44 -5.90 21.33
N VAL A 29 13.78 -4.91 20.72
CA VAL A 29 14.38 -3.60 20.40
C VAL A 29 13.82 -2.49 21.28
N THR A 30 14.67 -1.49 21.55
CA THR A 30 14.25 -0.19 22.10
C THR A 30 13.90 0.79 20.98
N TYR A 31 12.87 1.59 21.20
CA TYR A 31 12.34 2.55 20.24
C TYR A 31 11.71 3.74 20.95
N ASN A 32 11.51 4.84 20.22
CA ASN A 32 10.86 6.05 20.72
C ASN A 32 9.77 6.50 19.74
N THR A 33 8.50 6.29 20.11
CA THR A 33 7.37 6.75 19.29
C THR A 33 7.20 8.26 19.30
N GLN A 34 7.73 8.97 20.31
CA GLN A 34 7.59 10.42 20.44
C GLN A 34 8.35 11.20 19.36
N GLU A 35 9.41 10.61 18.79
CA GLU A 35 10.10 11.20 17.64
C GLU A 35 9.17 11.34 16.42
N TYR A 36 8.09 10.55 16.36
CA TYR A 36 7.15 10.48 15.25
C TYR A 36 5.73 10.95 15.63
N ALA A 37 5.59 11.71 16.73
CA ALA A 37 4.30 12.12 17.28
C ALA A 37 3.69 13.38 16.63
N ALA A 38 4.41 14.00 15.68
CA ALA A 38 3.92 15.19 15.00
C ALA A 38 2.79 14.86 14.00
N LYS A 39 2.36 15.86 13.22
CA LYS A 39 1.26 15.66 12.27
C LYS A 39 1.54 14.52 11.31
N SER A 40 0.59 13.59 11.23
CA SER A 40 0.67 12.37 10.43
C SER A 40 -0.25 12.45 9.20
N PHE A 41 -0.09 11.48 8.29
CA PHE A 41 -0.87 11.35 7.07
C PHE A 41 -1.65 10.04 7.10
N MET A 42 -2.83 10.04 6.48
CA MET A 42 -3.64 8.82 6.29
C MET A 42 -4.11 8.74 4.83
N CYS A 43 -3.75 7.67 4.13
CA CYS A 43 -4.45 7.25 2.93
C CYS A 43 -5.45 6.13 3.25
N VAL A 44 -6.71 6.30 2.88
CA VAL A 44 -7.75 5.30 3.13
C VAL A 44 -8.50 4.93 1.84
N PHE A 45 -8.75 3.63 1.68
CA PHE A 45 -9.58 3.07 0.63
C PHE A 45 -10.90 2.60 1.25
N PHE A 46 -12.03 3.26 0.96
CA PHE A 46 -13.30 2.85 1.58
C PHE A 46 -13.98 1.68 0.90
N THR A 47 -13.65 1.39 -0.36
CA THR A 47 -14.25 0.30 -1.12
C THR A 47 -13.30 -0.22 -2.18
N ARG A 48 -13.46 -1.50 -2.54
CA ARG A 48 -12.79 -2.08 -3.71
C ARG A 48 -13.54 -1.92 -5.03
N PHE A 49 -14.76 -1.40 -5.00
CA PHE A 49 -15.63 -1.37 -6.17
C PHE A 49 -15.51 -0.06 -6.94
N CYS A 50 -15.48 -0.16 -8.26
CA CYS A 50 -15.46 1.01 -9.15
C CYS A 50 -16.33 0.78 -10.37
N GLY A 51 -17.14 1.78 -10.72
CA GLY A 51 -17.97 1.74 -11.91
C GLY A 51 -17.23 2.02 -13.21
N VAL A 52 -15.95 2.44 -13.18
CA VAL A 52 -15.25 2.96 -14.38
C VAL A 52 -14.49 1.87 -15.15
N GLY A 53 -13.69 1.06 -14.46
CA GLY A 53 -12.93 -0.03 -15.08
C GLY A 53 -11.76 0.43 -15.96
N CYS A 54 -10.98 1.43 -15.52
CA CYS A 54 -9.85 1.96 -16.30
C CYS A 54 -8.82 0.86 -16.64
N PRO A 55 -8.32 0.75 -17.88
CA PRO A 55 -7.36 -0.30 -18.28
C PRO A 55 -6.08 -0.33 -17.44
N PHE A 56 -5.59 0.84 -17.03
CA PHE A 56 -4.39 1.02 -16.21
C PHE A 56 -4.64 0.84 -14.70
N CYS A 57 -5.89 0.64 -14.26
CA CYS A 57 -6.20 0.49 -12.83
C CYS A 57 -5.51 -0.77 -12.29
N PHE A 58 -4.61 -0.61 -11.33
CA PHE A 58 -3.91 -1.75 -10.76
C PHE A 58 -4.83 -2.62 -9.89
N PHE A 59 -5.80 -2.01 -9.19
CA PHE A 59 -6.77 -2.75 -8.38
C PHE A 59 -7.72 -3.60 -9.23
N LYS A 60 -7.80 -3.32 -10.55
CA LYS A 60 -8.75 -3.94 -11.49
C LYS A 60 -10.18 -3.93 -10.93
N SER A 61 -10.53 -2.86 -10.23
CA SER A 61 -11.80 -2.68 -9.54
C SER A 61 -12.98 -2.84 -10.49
N ALA A 62 -13.93 -3.66 -10.11
CA ALA A 62 -15.15 -3.93 -10.85
C ALA A 62 -16.37 -3.30 -10.16
N PRO A 63 -17.51 -3.12 -10.84
CA PRO A 63 -18.76 -2.78 -10.18
C PRO A 63 -19.22 -3.90 -9.24
N VAL A 64 -20.09 -3.56 -8.29
CA VAL A 64 -20.73 -4.55 -7.40
C VAL A 64 -21.54 -5.54 -8.23
N ARG A 65 -21.26 -6.84 -8.08
CA ARG A 65 -22.02 -7.94 -8.70
C ARG A 65 -22.58 -8.94 -7.69
N ASN A 66 -21.95 -9.04 -6.53
CA ASN A 66 -22.28 -10.01 -5.48
C ASN A 66 -22.62 -9.29 -4.17
N ALA A 67 -23.06 -10.05 -3.17
CA ALA A 67 -23.24 -9.56 -1.81
C ALA A 67 -21.94 -8.92 -1.29
N ILE A 68 -22.09 -7.74 -0.70
CA ILE A 68 -20.99 -6.96 -0.14
C ILE A 68 -20.70 -7.48 1.27
N THR A 69 -19.41 -7.65 1.58
CA THR A 69 -18.95 -8.04 2.91
C THR A 69 -17.95 -7.01 3.47
N VAL A 70 -17.57 -7.15 4.74
CA VAL A 70 -16.51 -6.34 5.38
C VAL A 70 -15.14 -6.48 4.72
N ALA A 71 -14.92 -7.53 3.93
CA ALA A 71 -13.71 -7.69 3.13
C ALA A 71 -13.67 -6.76 1.90
N ASP A 72 -14.76 -6.04 1.61
CA ASP A 72 -14.97 -5.33 0.35
C ASP A 72 -15.09 -3.82 0.54
N GLN A 73 -15.60 -3.39 1.69
CA GLN A 73 -15.80 -2.00 2.11
C GLN A 73 -16.13 -1.94 3.60
N PHE A 74 -16.04 -0.75 4.19
CA PHE A 74 -16.43 -0.54 5.59
C PHE A 74 -17.95 -0.66 5.79
N ASN A 75 -18.33 -1.31 6.89
CA ASN A 75 -19.64 -1.20 7.52
C ASN A 75 -19.65 -0.07 8.58
N GLU A 76 -20.74 0.11 9.32
CA GLU A 76 -20.85 1.17 10.34
C GLU A 76 -19.79 1.07 11.45
N ASP A 77 -19.51 -0.15 11.94
CA ASP A 77 -18.45 -0.39 12.93
C ASP A 77 -17.08 0.03 12.38
N GLY A 78 -16.79 -0.32 11.12
CA GLY A 78 -15.55 0.08 10.44
C GLY A 78 -15.41 1.59 10.30
N ILE A 79 -16.51 2.30 9.97
CA ILE A 79 -16.49 3.77 9.90
C ILE A 79 -16.23 4.38 11.29
N ASN A 80 -16.88 3.88 12.34
CA ASN A 80 -16.66 4.35 13.71
C ASN A 80 -15.20 4.17 14.14
N ARG A 81 -14.66 2.97 13.94
CA ARG A 81 -13.27 2.62 14.28
C ARG A 81 -12.27 3.41 13.47
N PHE A 82 -12.55 3.67 12.19
CA PHE A 82 -11.72 4.53 11.35
C PHE A 82 -11.65 5.96 11.88
N VAL A 83 -12.80 6.57 12.21
CA VAL A 83 -12.87 7.93 12.77
C VAL A 83 -12.10 7.99 14.09
N GLU A 84 -12.32 7.02 14.98
CA GLU A 84 -11.61 6.92 16.25
C GLU A 84 -10.10 6.80 16.05
N PHE A 85 -9.64 5.90 15.17
CA PHE A 85 -8.23 5.71 14.85
C PHE A 85 -7.61 7.02 14.36
N CYS A 86 -8.26 7.70 13.42
CA CYS A 86 -7.77 8.94 12.84
C CYS A 86 -7.64 10.07 13.87
N ASN A 87 -8.60 10.19 14.79
CA ASN A 87 -8.56 11.21 15.84
C ASN A 87 -7.45 10.95 16.87
N GLN A 88 -7.01 9.70 17.05
CA GLN A 88 -5.86 9.37 17.89
C GLN A 88 -4.51 9.52 17.16
N ALA A 89 -4.50 9.39 15.82
CA ALA A 89 -3.29 9.40 15.00
C ALA A 89 -2.69 10.79 14.72
N ASN A 90 -3.24 11.87 15.31
CA ASN A 90 -2.78 13.26 15.13
C ASN A 90 -2.59 13.66 13.66
N LEU A 91 -3.64 13.52 12.84
CA LEU A 91 -3.52 13.71 11.38
C LEU A 91 -3.45 15.19 10.97
N GLY A 92 -2.52 15.52 10.09
CA GLY A 92 -2.47 16.79 9.36
C GLY A 92 -3.16 16.72 7.99
N TYR A 93 -3.19 15.52 7.39
CA TYR A 93 -3.68 15.32 6.03
C TYR A 93 -4.34 13.94 5.90
N ILE A 94 -5.54 13.89 5.31
CA ILE A 94 -6.20 12.65 4.88
C ILE A 94 -6.38 12.63 3.37
N LEU A 95 -6.00 11.51 2.74
CA LEU A 95 -6.25 11.20 1.34
C LEU A 95 -7.24 10.05 1.23
N ILE A 96 -8.49 10.36 0.87
CA ILE A 96 -9.50 9.34 0.56
C ILE A 96 -9.35 8.98 -0.92
N SER A 97 -8.91 7.75 -1.22
CA SER A 97 -8.53 7.33 -2.57
C SER A 97 -8.76 5.83 -2.77
N GLY A 98 -8.22 5.27 -3.85
CA GLY A 98 -7.85 3.85 -4.06
C GLY A 98 -8.91 2.79 -3.81
N GLY A 99 -8.52 1.53 -4.00
CA GLY A 99 -9.37 0.33 -3.94
C GLY A 99 -10.44 0.27 -5.04
N GLY A 100 -11.14 1.37 -5.30
CA GLY A 100 -12.28 1.54 -6.16
C GLY A 100 -12.66 3.03 -6.32
N GLU A 101 -13.95 3.36 -6.34
CA GLU A 101 -14.46 4.73 -6.31
C GLU A 101 -14.90 5.09 -4.88
N PRO A 102 -14.09 5.80 -4.09
CA PRO A 102 -14.42 6.01 -2.68
C PRO A 102 -15.66 6.87 -2.45
N LEU A 103 -16.04 7.74 -3.41
CA LEU A 103 -17.25 8.58 -3.25
C LEU A 103 -18.56 7.78 -3.43
N THR A 104 -18.50 6.48 -3.77
CA THR A 104 -19.68 5.63 -3.63
C THR A 104 -19.96 5.29 -2.16
N GLN A 105 -18.96 5.37 -1.28
CA GLN A 105 -19.09 5.20 0.18
C GLN A 105 -19.42 6.53 0.84
N LYS A 106 -20.52 7.13 0.40
CA LYS A 106 -20.91 8.49 0.74
C LYS A 106 -20.96 8.77 2.24
N ARG A 107 -21.52 7.84 3.01
CA ARG A 107 -21.60 7.95 4.47
C ARG A 107 -20.22 8.01 5.12
N ALA A 108 -19.30 7.12 4.73
CA ALA A 108 -17.92 7.12 5.23
C ALA A 108 -17.20 8.44 4.90
N VAL A 109 -17.36 8.93 3.67
CA VAL A 109 -16.78 10.21 3.22
C VAL A 109 -17.31 11.38 4.05
N LEU A 110 -18.64 11.53 4.17
CA LEU A 110 -19.25 12.64 4.90
C LEU A 110 -18.92 12.61 6.39
N ARG A 111 -18.91 11.42 7.01
CA ARG A 111 -18.50 11.26 8.42
C ARG A 111 -17.03 11.62 8.63
N THR A 112 -16.15 11.22 7.72
CA THR A 112 -14.73 11.63 7.78
C THR A 112 -14.60 13.16 7.73
N ILE A 113 -15.33 13.80 6.83
CA ILE A 113 -15.33 15.26 6.68
C ILE A 113 -15.90 15.95 7.93
N ALA A 114 -16.92 15.39 8.58
CA ALA A 114 -17.54 16.02 9.75
C ALA A 114 -16.78 15.77 11.06
N GLU A 115 -16.25 14.55 11.24
CA GLU A 115 -15.88 14.02 12.56
C GLU A 115 -14.36 13.89 12.78
N VAL A 116 -13.55 13.81 11.71
CA VAL A 116 -12.10 13.63 11.87
C VAL A 116 -11.37 14.95 12.02
N GLU A 117 -10.59 15.09 13.08
CA GLU A 117 -9.79 16.27 13.40
C GLU A 117 -8.50 16.29 12.56
N THR A 118 -8.53 17.05 11.46
CA THR A 118 -7.39 17.22 10.56
C THR A 118 -7.44 18.58 9.87
N ASN A 119 -6.31 19.03 9.34
CA ASN A 119 -6.21 20.31 8.63
C ASN A 119 -6.67 20.20 7.17
N ARG A 120 -6.58 18.99 6.59
CA ARG A 120 -6.88 18.77 5.17
C ARG A 120 -7.43 17.39 4.87
N ILE A 121 -8.41 17.36 3.97
CA ILE A 121 -8.94 16.15 3.36
C ILE A 121 -8.91 16.32 1.84
N VAL A 122 -8.35 15.34 1.13
CA VAL A 122 -8.41 15.26 -0.33
C VAL A 122 -9.24 14.05 -0.75
N LEU A 123 -10.29 14.31 -1.50
CA LEU A 123 -11.23 13.33 -2.04
C LEU A 123 -10.83 13.00 -3.48
N VAL A 124 -10.15 11.88 -3.69
CA VAL A 124 -9.78 11.41 -5.03
C VAL A 124 -10.96 10.66 -5.64
N THR A 125 -11.39 11.08 -6.82
CA THR A 125 -12.57 10.50 -7.47
C THR A 125 -12.36 10.37 -8.97
N SER A 126 -12.99 9.38 -9.59
CA SER A 126 -13.18 9.33 -11.04
C SER A 126 -14.20 10.36 -11.53
N GLY A 127 -15.03 10.90 -10.63
CA GLY A 127 -16.11 11.81 -10.96
C GLY A 127 -17.33 11.12 -11.57
N ASN A 128 -17.44 9.79 -11.53
CA ASN A 128 -18.61 9.08 -12.09
C ASN A 128 -19.97 9.61 -11.58
N TRP A 129 -20.04 9.99 -10.30
CA TRP A 129 -21.22 10.63 -9.68
C TRP A 129 -21.55 12.02 -10.26
N ALA A 130 -20.59 12.65 -10.94
CA ALA A 130 -20.71 13.95 -11.57
C ALA A 130 -21.00 13.89 -13.09
N LEU A 131 -21.31 12.71 -13.64
CA LEU A 131 -21.90 12.60 -14.98
C LEU A 131 -23.22 13.38 -15.09
N ASN A 132 -24.01 13.38 -14.01
CA ASN A 132 -25.20 14.21 -13.87
C ASN A 132 -24.87 15.44 -13.00
N LYS A 133 -24.98 16.64 -13.59
CA LYS A 133 -24.61 17.89 -12.92
C LYS A 133 -25.48 18.19 -11.68
N ASP A 134 -26.76 17.84 -11.68
CA ASP A 134 -27.64 18.07 -10.52
C ASP A 134 -27.35 17.11 -9.38
N ALA A 135 -27.03 15.85 -9.69
CA ALA A 135 -26.55 14.89 -8.71
C ALA A 135 -25.21 15.36 -8.10
N ALA A 136 -24.31 15.89 -8.93
CA ALA A 136 -23.07 16.47 -8.47
C ALA A 136 -23.29 17.64 -7.52
N ARG A 137 -24.17 18.59 -7.89
CA ARG A 137 -24.54 19.74 -7.06
C ARG A 137 -25.05 19.30 -5.68
N ARG A 138 -25.99 18.34 -5.64
CA ARG A 138 -26.52 17.81 -4.36
C ARG A 138 -25.40 17.24 -3.48
N TYR A 139 -24.50 16.46 -4.07
CA TYR A 139 -23.43 15.84 -3.30
C TYR A 139 -22.40 16.89 -2.81
N LEU A 140 -22.05 17.88 -3.62
CA LEU A 140 -21.21 19.00 -3.17
C LEU A 140 -21.85 19.80 -2.04
N ALA A 141 -23.16 20.02 -2.08
CA ALA A 141 -23.89 20.67 -0.98
C ALA A 141 -23.85 19.85 0.32
N GLU A 142 -23.87 18.52 0.25
CA GLU A 142 -23.71 17.65 1.41
C GLU A 142 -22.28 17.64 1.95
N ILE A 143 -21.27 17.69 1.08
CA ILE A 143 -19.86 17.89 1.47
C ILE A 143 -19.71 19.22 2.20
N ASP A 144 -20.24 20.32 1.65
CA ASP A 144 -20.24 21.64 2.27
C ASP A 144 -20.94 21.63 3.64
N SER A 145 -22.07 20.93 3.74
CA SER A 145 -22.79 20.77 5.01
C SER A 145 -21.95 20.02 6.06
N ALA A 146 -21.23 18.97 5.65
CA ALA A 146 -20.31 18.25 6.53
C ALA A 146 -19.11 19.13 6.96
N ILE A 147 -18.62 20.03 6.11
CA ILE A 147 -17.58 21.00 6.47
C ILE A 147 -18.08 21.99 7.51
N LYS A 148 -19.31 22.51 7.35
CA LYS A 148 -19.89 23.54 8.22
C LYS A 148 -20.14 23.09 9.66
N VAL A 149 -20.38 21.80 9.90
CA VAL A 149 -20.61 21.26 11.24
C VAL A 149 -19.31 20.99 12.01
N ARG A 150 -18.15 21.12 11.37
CA ARG A 150 -16.86 20.87 12.00
C ARG A 150 -16.57 21.89 13.11
N LYS A 151 -15.93 21.40 14.17
CA LYS A 151 -15.40 22.26 15.25
C LYS A 151 -14.12 22.99 14.83
N THR A 152 -13.31 22.37 13.97
CA THR A 152 -12.02 22.89 13.52
C THR A 152 -12.00 23.08 12.00
N PRO A 153 -11.42 24.20 11.50
CA PRO A 153 -11.26 24.42 10.07
C PRO A 153 -10.52 23.28 9.38
N CYS A 154 -11.04 22.82 8.25
CA CYS A 154 -10.40 21.81 7.42
C CYS A 154 -10.60 22.15 5.94
N LYS A 155 -9.52 22.19 5.18
CA LYS A 155 -9.60 22.32 3.72
C LYS A 155 -9.99 20.98 3.11
N VAL A 156 -11.12 20.94 2.39
CA VAL A 156 -11.58 19.75 1.67
C VAL A 156 -11.40 19.98 0.18
N THR A 157 -10.68 19.10 -0.49
CA THR A 157 -10.42 19.21 -1.92
C THR A 157 -11.03 18.05 -2.69
N VAL A 158 -11.91 18.34 -3.64
CA VAL A 158 -12.39 17.34 -4.61
C VAL A 158 -11.37 17.28 -5.75
N ARG A 159 -10.65 16.16 -5.85
CA ARG A 159 -9.62 15.92 -6.88
C ARG A 159 -10.12 14.90 -7.90
N VAL A 160 -10.55 15.39 -9.06
CA VAL A 160 -11.07 14.53 -10.13
C VAL A 160 -9.95 14.01 -11.02
N SER A 161 -9.94 12.70 -11.26
CA SER A 161 -8.99 12.06 -12.16
C SER A 161 -9.44 12.19 -13.60
N VAL A 162 -8.56 12.72 -14.46
CA VAL A 162 -8.81 12.95 -15.89
C VAL A 162 -7.71 12.25 -16.67
N SER A 163 -8.07 11.22 -17.41
CA SER A 163 -7.13 10.54 -18.31
C SER A 163 -7.85 9.80 -19.42
N THR A 164 -7.11 9.37 -20.43
CA THR A 164 -7.62 8.61 -21.57
C THR A 164 -8.38 7.37 -21.11
N GLY A 165 -7.87 6.64 -20.11
CA GLY A 165 -8.56 5.45 -19.59
C GLY A 165 -9.85 5.74 -18.81
N HIS A 166 -9.96 6.89 -18.12
CA HIS A 166 -11.24 7.32 -17.54
C HIS A 166 -12.24 7.72 -18.64
N ALA A 167 -11.73 8.43 -19.66
CA ALA A 167 -12.52 8.96 -20.76
C ALA A 167 -13.19 7.88 -21.62
N ILE A 168 -12.65 6.65 -21.64
CA ILE A 168 -13.28 5.50 -22.31
C ILE A 168 -14.76 5.35 -21.89
N LYS A 169 -15.05 5.51 -20.60
CA LYS A 169 -16.42 5.36 -20.07
C LYS A 169 -17.08 6.70 -19.77
N LEU A 170 -16.32 7.65 -19.23
CA LEU A 170 -16.87 8.89 -18.67
C LEU A 170 -16.79 10.09 -19.65
N GLY A 171 -15.98 9.99 -20.71
CA GLY A 171 -15.57 11.15 -21.48
C GLY A 171 -14.91 12.23 -20.60
N ILE A 172 -15.19 13.49 -20.91
CA ILE A 172 -14.75 14.67 -20.13
C ILE A 172 -15.84 15.26 -19.24
N ILE A 173 -17.07 14.72 -19.34
CA ILE A 173 -18.28 15.31 -18.77
C ILE A 173 -18.15 15.58 -17.26
N PRO A 174 -17.66 14.64 -16.43
CA PRO A 174 -17.50 14.90 -15.00
C PRO A 174 -16.61 16.10 -14.68
N ALA A 175 -15.48 16.23 -15.38
CA ALA A 175 -14.54 17.32 -15.15
C ALA A 175 -15.18 18.67 -15.53
N CYS A 176 -15.84 18.74 -16.69
CA CYS A 176 -16.53 19.95 -17.12
C CYS A 176 -17.66 20.35 -16.16
N ASN A 177 -18.48 19.39 -15.72
CA ASN A 177 -19.56 19.65 -14.76
C ASN A 177 -19.02 20.18 -13.44
N LEU A 178 -17.96 19.57 -12.91
CA LEU A 178 -17.35 19.99 -11.65
C LEU A 178 -16.69 21.36 -11.77
N ILE A 179 -15.92 21.66 -12.82
CA ILE A 179 -15.35 22.99 -13.03
C ILE A 179 -16.44 24.06 -13.01
N GLN A 180 -17.52 23.85 -13.78
CA GLN A 180 -18.62 24.81 -13.85
C GLN A 180 -19.32 25.00 -12.50
N LEU A 181 -19.57 23.92 -11.76
CA LEU A 181 -20.21 24.00 -10.44
C LEU A 181 -19.32 24.74 -9.43
N PHE A 182 -18.02 24.44 -9.41
CA PHE A 182 -17.10 25.12 -8.52
C PHE A 182 -16.92 26.59 -8.89
N GLU A 183 -16.86 26.93 -10.17
CA GLU A 183 -16.81 28.31 -10.65
C GLU A 183 -18.08 29.09 -10.26
N SER A 184 -19.28 28.51 -10.41
CA SER A 184 -20.53 29.23 -10.18
C SER A 184 -21.00 29.26 -8.72
N GLU A 185 -20.67 28.23 -7.93
CA GLU A 185 -21.25 28.04 -6.58
C GLU A 185 -20.20 28.04 -5.46
N TYR A 186 -18.92 27.81 -5.77
CA TYR A 186 -17.86 27.62 -4.77
C TYR A 186 -16.57 28.41 -5.07
N SER A 187 -16.63 29.44 -5.92
CA SER A 187 -15.46 30.24 -6.35
C SER A 187 -14.67 30.79 -5.17
N ASP A 188 -15.40 31.38 -4.23
CA ASP A 188 -14.86 32.09 -3.07
C ASP A 188 -14.95 31.25 -1.79
N HIS A 189 -15.32 29.97 -1.92
CA HIS A 189 -15.48 29.12 -0.75
C HIS A 189 -14.13 28.92 -0.05
N PRO A 190 -13.98 29.23 1.26
CA PRO A 190 -12.67 29.22 1.93
C PRO A 190 -12.08 27.81 2.08
N TYR A 191 -12.93 26.79 2.29
CA TYR A 191 -12.48 25.44 2.65
C TYR A 191 -12.67 24.36 1.57
N LEU A 192 -13.78 24.38 0.82
CA LEU A 192 -14.05 23.45 -0.28
C LEU A 192 -13.37 23.93 -1.57
N LYS A 193 -12.45 23.10 -2.11
CA LYS A 193 -11.63 23.41 -3.29
C LYS A 193 -11.73 22.31 -4.35
N PHE A 194 -11.38 22.66 -5.58
CA PHE A 194 -11.35 21.74 -6.72
C PHE A 194 -9.93 21.56 -7.25
N GLN A 195 -9.64 20.33 -7.68
CA GLN A 195 -8.41 19.98 -8.37
C GLN A 195 -8.67 18.95 -9.47
N ILE A 196 -7.81 18.98 -10.49
CA ILE A 196 -7.69 17.90 -11.46
C ILE A 196 -6.41 17.10 -11.17
N HIS A 197 -6.49 15.79 -11.34
CA HIS A 197 -5.34 14.91 -11.40
C HIS A 197 -5.25 14.29 -12.80
N GLY A 198 -4.15 14.56 -13.50
CA GLY A 198 -3.85 14.03 -14.82
C GLY A 198 -2.53 13.28 -14.86
N PHE A 199 -2.23 12.71 -16.01
CA PHE A 199 -0.97 12.01 -16.25
C PHE A 199 -0.08 12.76 -17.25
N GLU A 200 1.23 12.58 -17.09
CA GLU A 200 2.23 13.03 -18.06
C GLU A 200 1.88 12.50 -19.46
N ASP A 201 1.95 13.38 -20.46
CA ASP A 201 1.63 13.10 -21.87
C ASP A 201 0.20 12.62 -22.18
N ASP A 202 -0.74 12.66 -21.22
CA ASP A 202 -2.14 12.31 -21.47
C ASP A 202 -2.93 13.49 -22.11
N PRO A 203 -3.62 13.29 -23.25
CA PRO A 203 -4.26 14.36 -24.00
C PRO A 203 -5.60 14.82 -23.41
N MET A 204 -6.11 14.21 -22.34
CA MET A 204 -7.46 14.51 -21.86
C MET A 204 -7.57 15.84 -21.12
N PHE A 205 -6.53 16.27 -20.41
CA PHE A 205 -6.56 17.58 -19.75
C PHE A 205 -6.70 18.75 -20.75
N PRO A 206 -5.91 18.82 -21.84
CA PRO A 206 -6.15 19.80 -22.91
C PRO A 206 -7.58 19.76 -23.49
N LYS A 207 -8.17 18.57 -23.66
CA LYS A 207 -9.55 18.42 -24.15
C LYS A 207 -10.59 18.99 -23.19
N VAL A 208 -10.38 18.85 -21.88
CA VAL A 208 -11.22 19.51 -20.87
C VAL A 208 -11.12 21.02 -21.01
N LEU A 209 -9.89 21.56 -21.08
CA LEU A 209 -9.65 23.01 -21.18
C LEU A 209 -10.22 23.65 -22.44
N ALA A 210 -10.34 22.92 -23.55
CA ALA A 210 -10.97 23.41 -24.78
C ALA A 210 -12.44 23.85 -24.57
N HIS A 211 -13.10 23.38 -23.51
CA HIS A 211 -14.47 23.79 -23.15
C HIS A 211 -14.53 25.10 -22.36
N PHE A 212 -13.38 25.67 -22.01
CA PHE A 212 -13.24 26.89 -21.24
C PHE A 212 -12.33 27.87 -22.00
N PRO A 213 -12.80 28.47 -23.11
CA PRO A 213 -11.97 29.35 -23.93
C PRO A 213 -11.52 30.59 -23.15
N GLY A 214 -10.30 31.05 -23.42
CA GLY A 214 -9.70 32.20 -22.72
C GLY A 214 -9.10 31.88 -21.35
N HIS A 215 -8.94 30.60 -21.00
CA HIS A 215 -8.20 30.20 -19.80
C HIS A 215 -6.71 30.57 -19.90
N GLU A 216 -6.11 30.89 -18.76
CA GLU A 216 -4.68 31.11 -18.60
C GLU A 216 -4.04 29.91 -17.88
N LEU A 217 -2.86 29.50 -18.34
CA LEU A 217 -2.08 28.45 -17.71
C LEU A 217 -0.79 29.03 -17.15
N ASN A 218 -0.62 28.91 -15.83
CA ASN A 218 0.65 29.17 -15.18
C ASN A 218 1.29 27.82 -14.83
N TYR A 219 2.30 27.47 -15.63
CA TYR A 219 3.11 26.28 -15.43
C TYR A 219 4.12 26.54 -14.31
N ASN A 220 3.82 26.04 -13.12
CA ASN A 220 4.83 25.99 -12.08
C ASN A 220 5.66 24.71 -12.31
N ARG A 221 6.68 24.82 -13.18
CA ARG A 221 7.72 23.79 -13.36
C ARG A 221 8.82 23.89 -12.29
N GLY A 222 8.54 24.53 -11.14
CA GLY A 222 9.46 24.65 -10.01
C GLY A 222 9.59 23.36 -9.20
N SER A 223 10.71 23.25 -8.47
CA SER A 223 11.14 22.08 -7.67
C SER A 223 10.05 21.48 -6.78
N ARG A 224 10.01 20.14 -6.68
CA ARG A 224 9.29 19.30 -5.68
C ARG A 224 8.58 20.11 -4.58
N ALA A 225 7.38 20.62 -4.87
CA ALA A 225 6.66 21.49 -3.95
C ALA A 225 5.57 20.70 -3.21
N SER A 226 5.57 20.80 -1.88
CA SER A 226 4.45 20.28 -1.07
C SER A 226 3.13 20.90 -1.56
N ASP A 227 2.06 20.11 -1.63
CA ASP A 227 0.72 20.65 -1.84
C ASP A 227 0.06 21.14 -0.56
N ASP A 228 0.72 21.01 0.59
CA ASP A 228 0.24 21.39 1.92
C ASP A 228 1.21 22.32 2.67
N GLU A 229 0.67 23.10 3.61
CA GLU A 229 1.42 24.12 4.37
C GLU A 229 1.97 23.57 5.70
N VAL A 230 1.39 22.48 6.21
CA VAL A 230 1.76 21.86 7.49
C VAL A 230 2.64 20.64 7.26
N VAL A 231 2.27 19.80 6.29
CA VAL A 231 2.97 18.55 5.98
C VAL A 231 3.63 18.63 4.60
N ILE A 232 4.68 17.85 4.36
CA ILE A 232 5.36 17.77 3.07
C ILE A 232 4.78 16.59 2.28
N LYS A 233 3.93 16.90 1.28
CA LYS A 233 3.44 15.94 0.28
C LYS A 233 3.70 16.47 -1.13
N VAL A 234 4.73 15.92 -1.77
CA VAL A 234 5.23 16.41 -3.05
C VAL A 234 4.27 16.06 -4.17
N ILE A 235 3.87 17.06 -4.96
CA ILE A 235 3.28 16.83 -6.28
C ILE A 235 4.34 17.17 -7.32
N PRO A 236 4.80 16.20 -8.14
CA PRO A 236 5.91 16.39 -9.06
C PRO A 236 5.74 17.56 -10.02
N GLN A 237 4.52 17.78 -10.52
CA GLN A 237 4.22 18.88 -11.42
C GLN A 237 2.83 19.46 -11.15
N LYS A 238 2.74 20.79 -11.11
CA LYS A 238 1.50 21.53 -10.88
C LYS A 238 1.28 22.55 -12.00
N ILE A 239 0.05 22.62 -12.49
CA ILE A 239 -0.39 23.67 -13.41
C ILE A 239 -1.50 24.44 -12.71
N HIS A 240 -1.36 25.75 -12.62
CA HIS A 240 -2.44 26.62 -12.16
C HIS A 240 -3.24 27.06 -13.37
N VAL A 241 -4.54 26.76 -13.35
CA VAL A 241 -5.48 27.20 -14.37
C VAL A 241 -6.28 28.37 -13.82
N LYS A 242 -6.42 29.43 -14.60
CA LYS A 242 -7.32 30.55 -14.31
C LYS A 242 -8.32 30.71 -15.45
N LEU A 243 -9.60 30.74 -15.13
CA LEU A 243 -10.69 30.94 -16.08
C LEU A 243 -10.95 32.45 -16.30
N PRO A 244 -11.65 32.84 -17.38
CA PRO A 244 -12.00 34.24 -17.65
C PRO A 244 -12.79 34.91 -16.53
N SER A 245 -13.58 34.15 -15.76
CA SER A 245 -14.30 34.63 -14.56
C SER A 245 -13.37 35.06 -13.42
N GLY A 246 -12.09 34.70 -13.49
CA GLY A 246 -11.14 34.84 -12.40
C GLY A 246 -11.02 33.60 -11.52
N TYR A 247 -11.94 32.63 -11.64
CA TYR A 247 -11.86 31.38 -10.90
C TYR A 247 -10.61 30.58 -11.26
N GLY A 248 -9.93 30.01 -10.26
CA GLY A 248 -8.69 29.26 -10.46
C GLY A 248 -8.69 27.91 -9.75
N PHE A 249 -8.06 26.92 -10.39
CA PHE A 249 -7.88 25.58 -9.83
C PHE A 249 -6.52 24.99 -10.19
N ILE A 250 -6.11 23.96 -9.45
CA ILE A 250 -4.81 23.29 -9.63
C ILE A 250 -5.00 21.98 -10.39
N VAL A 251 -4.08 21.72 -11.31
CA VAL A 251 -3.95 20.43 -11.99
C VAL A 251 -2.62 19.81 -11.56
N GLY A 252 -2.70 18.70 -10.84
CA GLY A 252 -1.55 17.86 -10.52
C GLY A 252 -1.29 16.87 -11.64
N ILE A 253 -0.06 16.80 -12.12
CA ILE A 253 0.38 15.84 -13.15
C ILE A 253 1.23 14.75 -12.50
N SER A 254 0.93 13.50 -12.80
CA SER A 254 1.60 12.33 -12.22
C SER A 254 2.08 11.35 -13.27
N LYS A 255 2.95 10.43 -12.83
CA LYS A 255 3.50 9.36 -13.66
C LYS A 255 2.48 8.24 -13.81
N ILE A 256 2.50 7.53 -14.95
CA ILE A 256 1.75 6.29 -15.13
C ILE A 256 2.65 5.12 -14.71
N PHE A 257 2.19 4.32 -13.76
CA PHE A 257 2.89 3.10 -13.35
C PHE A 257 2.43 1.92 -14.22
N GLY A 258 3.38 1.15 -14.74
CA GLY A 258 3.14 -0.10 -15.44
C GLY A 258 2.97 -1.27 -14.47
N SER A 259 2.05 -1.16 -13.50
CA SER A 259 1.87 -2.17 -12.46
C SER A 259 1.32 -3.47 -13.05
N ASP A 260 1.96 -4.59 -12.72
CA ASP A 260 1.57 -5.93 -13.11
C ASP A 260 1.86 -6.88 -11.93
N LEU A 261 0.93 -7.75 -11.58
CA LEU A 261 1.13 -8.75 -10.53
C LEU A 261 1.89 -10.00 -11.01
N ARG A 262 2.05 -10.15 -12.33
CA ARG A 262 2.70 -11.29 -12.98
C ARG A 262 3.69 -10.88 -14.09
N PRO A 263 4.58 -9.90 -13.86
CA PRO A 263 5.58 -9.54 -14.86
C PRO A 263 6.49 -10.74 -15.13
N ASN A 264 6.77 -11.03 -16.40
CA ASN A 264 7.74 -12.06 -16.74
C ASN A 264 9.16 -11.58 -16.41
N LEU A 265 9.73 -12.05 -15.31
CA LEU A 265 11.05 -11.64 -14.81
C LEU A 265 12.23 -12.17 -15.63
N HIS A 266 11.97 -13.05 -16.61
CA HIS A 266 12.96 -13.47 -17.60
C HIS A 266 13.15 -12.45 -18.73
N LYS A 267 12.27 -11.43 -18.83
CA LYS A 267 12.27 -10.39 -19.87
C LYS A 267 12.71 -9.04 -19.32
N ILE A 268 13.93 -8.99 -18.80
CA ILE A 268 14.50 -7.82 -18.08
C ILE A 268 14.42 -6.54 -18.92
N GLU A 269 14.66 -6.64 -20.23
CA GLU A 269 14.61 -5.51 -21.16
C GLU A 269 13.24 -4.83 -21.21
N ARG A 270 12.15 -5.59 -21.01
CA ARG A 270 10.79 -5.06 -20.99
C ARG A 270 10.42 -4.37 -19.68
N LEU A 271 11.19 -4.63 -18.62
CA LEU A 271 10.91 -4.14 -17.27
C LEU A 271 11.71 -2.88 -16.90
N TYR A 272 12.71 -2.51 -17.72
CA TYR A 272 13.58 -1.36 -17.44
C TYR A 272 12.80 -0.06 -17.18
N ASN A 273 11.84 0.27 -18.03
CA ASN A 273 11.05 1.49 -17.88
C ASN A 273 10.17 1.46 -16.62
N THR A 274 9.54 0.32 -16.34
CA THR A 274 8.72 0.11 -15.13
C THR A 274 9.55 0.34 -13.87
N ILE A 275 10.74 -0.29 -13.79
CA ILE A 275 11.67 -0.15 -12.67
C ILE A 275 12.15 1.30 -12.54
N LYS A 276 12.51 1.94 -13.65
CA LYS A 276 12.97 3.33 -13.65
C LYS A 276 11.90 4.28 -13.13
N ILE A 277 10.63 4.10 -13.52
CA ILE A 277 9.52 4.92 -13.03
C ILE A 277 9.30 4.69 -11.53
N PHE A 278 9.37 3.44 -11.07
CA PHE A 278 9.26 3.08 -9.66
C PHE A 278 10.35 3.76 -8.81
N GLU A 279 11.61 3.68 -9.22
CA GLU A 279 12.73 4.29 -8.49
C GLU A 279 12.68 5.82 -8.52
N ARG A 280 12.41 6.40 -9.70
CA ARG A 280 12.26 7.85 -9.86
C ARG A 280 11.20 8.40 -8.92
N ASP A 281 10.07 7.71 -8.80
CA ASP A 281 8.98 8.17 -7.96
C ASP A 281 9.30 8.09 -6.46
N LEU A 282 9.92 6.99 -6.00
CA LEU A 282 10.37 6.88 -4.60
C LEU A 282 11.36 7.98 -4.23
N GLU A 283 12.28 8.30 -5.13
CA GLU A 283 13.24 9.37 -4.94
C GLU A 283 12.58 10.76 -4.99
N GLU A 284 11.66 10.98 -5.92
CA GLU A 284 11.05 12.29 -6.17
C GLU A 284 9.94 12.69 -5.23
N SER A 285 9.13 11.72 -4.81
CA SER A 285 7.90 11.97 -4.06
C SER A 285 8.11 11.78 -2.56
N GLU A 286 9.00 10.86 -2.17
CA GLU A 286 9.08 10.34 -0.79
C GLU A 286 10.49 10.35 -0.17
N ASP A 287 11.49 10.88 -0.89
CA ASP A 287 12.90 10.86 -0.49
C ASP A 287 13.37 9.46 -0.02
N ASN A 288 12.83 8.41 -0.63
CA ASN A 288 13.04 7.00 -0.30
C ASN A 288 12.60 6.57 1.12
N ASN A 289 11.80 7.35 1.84
CA ASN A 289 11.22 6.98 3.14
C ASN A 289 9.70 7.22 3.20
N SER A 290 8.95 6.27 2.64
CA SER A 290 7.49 6.36 2.51
C SER A 290 6.71 6.14 3.81
N ALA A 291 7.33 5.65 4.89
CA ALA A 291 6.63 5.37 6.16
C ALA A 291 6.57 6.60 7.08
N VAL A 292 7.36 7.63 6.77
CA VAL A 292 7.50 8.85 7.58
C VAL A 292 6.94 10.02 6.80
N LEU A 293 6.16 10.86 7.49
CA LEU A 293 5.75 12.15 6.97
C LEU A 293 6.64 13.23 7.59
N PHE A 294 7.21 14.09 6.76
CA PHE A 294 7.94 15.27 7.23
C PHE A 294 7.00 16.47 7.32
N ASN A 295 7.00 17.16 8.44
CA ASN A 295 6.32 18.44 8.60
C ASN A 295 7.22 19.59 8.12
N THR A 296 6.61 20.72 7.77
CA THR A 296 7.34 21.89 7.26
C THR A 296 8.29 22.51 8.28
N ASN A 297 8.10 22.23 9.57
CA ASN A 297 9.00 22.63 10.65
C ASN A 297 10.14 21.62 10.91
N GLY A 298 10.21 20.50 10.18
CA GLY A 298 11.21 19.45 10.32
C GLY A 298 10.81 18.30 11.25
N ASP A 299 9.70 18.40 11.99
CA ASP A 299 9.21 17.31 12.83
C ASP A 299 8.68 16.14 11.99
N LYS A 300 8.65 14.94 12.59
CA LYS A 300 8.22 13.72 11.91
C LYS A 300 6.86 13.25 12.42
N GLY A 301 5.99 12.89 11.48
CA GLY A 301 4.80 12.08 11.70
C GLY A 301 4.89 10.76 10.94
N LEU A 302 3.80 10.00 10.94
CA LEU A 302 3.70 8.70 10.29
C LEU A 302 2.81 8.77 9.05
N ASP A 303 3.14 7.97 8.03
CA ASP A 303 2.34 7.82 6.81
C ASP A 303 1.54 6.52 6.87
N TRP A 304 0.27 6.62 7.29
CA TRP A 304 -0.64 5.49 7.43
C TRP A 304 -1.37 5.17 6.12
N SER A 305 -1.55 3.87 5.88
CA SER A 305 -2.37 3.34 4.78
C SER A 305 -3.39 2.36 5.34
N MET A 306 -4.66 2.55 4.97
CA MET A 306 -5.77 1.70 5.38
C MET A 306 -6.59 1.20 4.18
N ASN A 307 -6.70 -0.12 4.06
CA ASN A 307 -7.43 -0.77 2.98
C ASN A 307 -8.92 -0.90 3.31
N TYR A 308 -9.74 -1.15 2.29
CA TYR A 308 -11.20 -1.30 2.39
C TYR A 308 -11.69 -2.46 3.26
N ASN A 309 -10.80 -3.39 3.61
CA ASN A 309 -11.06 -4.51 4.51
C ASN A 309 -10.60 -4.24 5.95
N GLY A 310 -10.23 -3.00 6.27
CA GLY A 310 -9.82 -2.57 7.59
C GLY A 310 -8.34 -2.81 7.91
N ASN A 311 -7.58 -3.46 7.02
CA ASN A 311 -6.15 -3.66 7.23
C ASN A 311 -5.43 -2.31 7.29
N ILE A 312 -4.54 -2.14 8.26
CA ILE A 312 -3.75 -0.93 8.46
C ILE A 312 -2.26 -1.21 8.62
N CYS A 313 -1.45 -0.36 7.98
CA CYS A 313 0.01 -0.36 8.11
C CYS A 313 0.55 1.04 7.81
N LEU A 314 1.87 1.22 7.93
CA LEU A 314 2.55 2.36 7.32
C LEU A 314 2.79 2.11 5.84
N TRP A 315 2.77 3.14 5.02
CA TRP A 315 2.84 3.00 3.58
C TRP A 315 4.14 2.30 3.12
N GLN A 316 3.98 1.26 2.29
CA GLN A 316 5.00 0.30 1.85
C GLN A 316 5.60 -0.61 2.93
N ASN A 317 5.10 -0.56 4.16
CA ASN A 317 5.67 -1.26 5.32
C ASN A 317 4.79 -2.41 5.83
N GLN A 318 3.83 -2.90 5.03
CA GLN A 318 3.05 -4.08 5.39
C GLN A 318 3.94 -5.34 5.39
N VAL A 319 3.88 -6.12 6.47
CA VAL A 319 4.57 -7.42 6.59
C VAL A 319 3.54 -8.49 6.96
N ASN A 320 3.59 -9.64 6.28
CA ASN A 320 2.52 -10.66 6.36
C ASN A 320 2.43 -11.40 7.72
N ASP A 321 3.48 -11.36 8.56
CA ASP A 321 3.43 -11.98 9.89
C ASP A 321 2.89 -11.06 10.99
N ASN A 322 2.59 -9.80 10.67
CA ASN A 322 2.21 -8.78 11.64
C ASN A 322 1.15 -7.82 11.07
N GLN A 323 0.07 -8.40 10.53
CA GLN A 323 -1.01 -7.63 9.90
C GLN A 323 -2.02 -7.14 10.94
N TRP A 324 -2.28 -5.83 10.91
CA TRP A 324 -3.22 -5.17 11.81
C TRP A 324 -4.52 -4.84 11.11
N ASN A 325 -5.62 -4.80 11.87
CA ASN A 325 -6.93 -4.51 11.33
C ASN A 325 -7.78 -3.70 12.32
N ILE A 326 -8.38 -2.60 11.87
CA ILE A 326 -9.16 -1.70 12.74
C ILE A 326 -10.35 -2.37 13.43
N TYR A 327 -10.88 -3.47 12.86
CA TYR A 327 -11.98 -4.23 13.44
C TYR A 327 -11.58 -4.97 14.73
N GLU A 328 -10.29 -5.12 14.99
CA GLU A 328 -9.74 -5.84 16.15
C GLU A 328 -8.78 -4.96 16.96
N ASP A 329 -7.94 -4.17 16.28
CA ASP A 329 -6.76 -3.53 16.85
C ASP A 329 -6.99 -2.02 17.05
N SER A 330 -6.69 -1.52 18.26
CA SER A 330 -6.76 -0.09 18.60
C SER A 330 -5.56 0.70 18.06
N PHE A 331 -5.68 2.03 17.92
CA PHE A 331 -4.55 2.87 17.51
C PHE A 331 -3.29 2.69 18.41
N PRO A 332 -3.39 2.74 19.75
CA PRO A 332 -2.23 2.51 20.61
C PRO A 332 -1.57 1.14 20.40
N THR A 333 -2.38 0.09 20.18
CA THR A 333 -1.88 -1.25 19.85
C THR A 333 -1.11 -1.23 18.54
N VAL A 334 -1.74 -0.74 17.45
CA VAL A 334 -1.12 -0.71 16.12
C VAL A 334 0.17 0.11 16.13
N LEU A 335 0.17 1.29 16.74
CA LEU A 335 1.35 2.15 16.85
C LEU A 335 2.49 1.42 17.57
N ASN A 336 2.20 0.88 18.75
CA ASN A 336 3.21 0.27 19.58
C ASN A 336 3.79 -1.01 18.95
N GLU A 337 2.95 -1.87 18.39
CA GLU A 337 3.41 -3.10 17.75
C GLU A 337 4.15 -2.84 16.44
N THR A 338 3.78 -1.79 15.70
CA THR A 338 4.53 -1.31 14.53
C THR A 338 5.97 -0.91 14.88
N PHE A 339 6.22 -0.37 16.08
CA PHE A 339 7.59 -0.01 16.49
C PHE A 339 8.32 -1.18 17.19
N ARG A 340 7.61 -2.20 17.68
CA ARG A 340 8.21 -3.39 18.31
C ARG A 340 8.85 -4.33 17.31
N ASP A 341 8.28 -4.43 16.12
CA ASP A 341 8.82 -5.30 15.08
C ASP A 341 10.09 -4.67 14.45
N PRO A 342 11.25 -5.35 14.51
CA PRO A 342 12.48 -4.84 13.92
C PRO A 342 12.34 -4.55 12.42
N ILE A 343 11.52 -5.32 11.69
CA ILE A 343 11.35 -5.12 10.26
C ILE A 343 10.74 -3.74 9.99
N THR A 344 9.60 -3.46 10.62
CA THR A 344 8.87 -2.20 10.44
C THR A 344 9.61 -1.02 11.03
N LEU A 345 10.22 -1.16 12.23
CA LEU A 345 11.02 -0.12 12.87
C LEU A 345 12.20 0.30 11.99
N SER A 346 12.95 -0.66 11.45
CA SER A 346 14.10 -0.34 10.58
C SER A 346 13.69 0.41 9.31
N TYR A 347 12.49 0.14 8.79
CA TYR A 347 11.96 0.84 7.62
C TYR A 347 11.57 2.28 7.95
N ILE A 348 10.95 2.52 9.11
CA ILE A 348 10.64 3.87 9.60
C ILE A 348 11.94 4.70 9.72
N GLU A 349 12.98 4.12 10.30
CA GLU A 349 14.23 4.82 10.59
C GLU A 349 15.14 5.00 9.36
N ASN A 350 15.12 4.06 8.40
CA ASN A 350 16.13 3.99 7.33
C ASN A 350 15.57 3.95 5.90
N GLY A 351 14.25 3.81 5.72
CA GLY A 351 13.59 3.83 4.43
C GLY A 351 13.86 2.62 3.53
N CYS A 352 13.46 2.73 2.26
CA CYS A 352 13.42 1.61 1.32
C CYS A 352 14.80 1.16 0.82
N LYS A 353 15.77 2.07 0.69
CA LYS A 353 17.13 1.73 0.24
C LYS A 353 17.85 0.83 1.24
N TYR A 354 17.66 1.05 2.54
CA TYR A 354 18.19 0.17 3.58
C TYR A 354 17.57 -1.23 3.50
N ARG A 355 16.23 -1.30 3.37
CA ARG A 355 15.50 -2.55 3.18
C ARG A 355 16.04 -3.35 1.99
N GLU A 356 16.07 -2.72 0.82
CA GLU A 356 16.49 -3.33 -0.43
C GLU A 356 17.95 -3.80 -0.38
N LYS A 357 18.83 -3.00 0.23
CA LYS A 357 20.25 -3.36 0.38
C LYS A 357 20.43 -4.67 1.15
N ILE A 358 19.74 -4.84 2.28
CA ILE A 358 19.85 -6.06 3.09
C ILE A 358 19.22 -7.25 2.38
N VAL A 359 18.04 -7.09 1.79
CA VAL A 359 17.38 -8.18 1.06
C VAL A 359 18.24 -8.66 -0.11
N ALA A 360 18.85 -7.73 -0.86
CA ALA A 360 19.72 -8.04 -2.00
C ALA A 360 20.98 -8.81 -1.62
N GLU A 361 21.36 -8.86 -0.34
CA GLU A 361 22.50 -9.68 0.11
C GLU A 361 22.30 -11.17 -0.11
N VAL A 362 21.04 -11.63 -0.10
CA VAL A 362 20.69 -13.06 -0.20
C VAL A 362 19.63 -13.36 -1.27
N SER A 363 18.81 -12.37 -1.64
CA SER A 363 17.78 -12.50 -2.66
C SER A 363 17.65 -11.20 -3.48
N PRO A 364 18.60 -10.91 -4.39
CA PRO A 364 18.45 -9.81 -5.36
C PRO A 364 17.19 -9.98 -6.23
N ARG A 365 16.75 -11.22 -6.44
CA ARG A 365 15.50 -11.55 -7.15
C ARG A 365 14.27 -10.95 -6.46
N ALA A 366 14.17 -10.98 -5.14
CA ALA A 366 13.03 -10.39 -4.42
C ALA A 366 12.96 -8.86 -4.61
N VAL A 367 14.11 -8.16 -4.65
CA VAL A 367 14.19 -6.73 -4.95
C VAL A 367 13.81 -6.45 -6.40
N PHE A 368 14.28 -7.28 -7.34
CA PHE A 368 13.92 -7.16 -8.75
C PHE A 368 12.41 -7.38 -8.98
N ARG A 369 11.84 -8.41 -8.34
CA ARG A 369 10.40 -8.72 -8.33
C ARG A 369 9.58 -7.55 -7.82
N LEU A 370 9.95 -6.97 -6.68
CA LEU A 370 9.33 -5.78 -6.10
C LEU A 370 9.21 -4.64 -7.12
N LYS A 371 10.35 -4.25 -7.71
CA LYS A 371 10.39 -3.10 -8.63
C LYS A 371 9.68 -3.38 -9.95
N SER A 372 9.70 -4.64 -10.41
CA SER A 372 9.05 -5.08 -11.65
C SER A 372 7.54 -5.14 -11.52
N ILE A 373 7.02 -5.52 -10.36
CA ILE A 373 5.58 -5.47 -10.07
C ILE A 373 5.09 -4.02 -10.03
N SER A 374 5.96 -3.10 -9.60
CA SER A 374 5.71 -1.65 -9.58
C SER A 374 4.40 -1.28 -8.87
N LEU A 375 4.13 -1.96 -7.75
CA LEU A 375 2.97 -1.73 -6.91
C LEU A 375 3.43 -1.23 -5.53
N ARG A 376 3.56 0.09 -5.41
CA ARG A 376 4.18 0.77 -4.27
C ARG A 376 3.53 0.41 -2.94
N ASP A 377 2.21 0.47 -2.87
CA ASP A 377 1.44 0.31 -1.63
C ASP A 377 1.72 -1.02 -0.92
N TYR A 378 2.02 -2.08 -1.69
CA TYR A 378 2.26 -3.45 -1.19
C TYR A 378 3.73 -3.88 -1.32
N SER A 379 4.65 -2.92 -1.40
CA SER A 379 6.08 -3.22 -1.57
C SER A 379 6.65 -4.10 -0.45
N GLY A 380 6.25 -3.83 0.81
CA GLY A 380 6.62 -4.66 1.96
C GLY A 380 6.15 -6.10 1.80
N THR A 381 4.87 -6.31 1.46
CA THR A 381 4.29 -7.64 1.22
C THR A 381 5.05 -8.42 0.14
N VAL A 382 5.42 -7.76 -0.97
CA VAL A 382 6.09 -8.41 -2.11
C VAL A 382 7.54 -8.79 -1.80
N VAL A 383 8.30 -7.89 -1.19
CA VAL A 383 9.72 -8.12 -0.90
C VAL A 383 9.90 -9.14 0.24
N PHE A 384 8.94 -9.19 1.15
CA PHE A 384 8.91 -10.08 2.31
C PHE A 384 7.97 -11.28 2.15
N GLU A 385 7.66 -11.65 0.91
CA GLU A 385 6.78 -12.79 0.65
C GLU A 385 7.35 -14.12 1.18
N GLU A 386 8.66 -14.31 1.04
CA GLU A 386 9.38 -15.52 1.44
C GLU A 386 9.79 -15.44 2.92
N GLU A 387 9.29 -16.37 3.75
CA GLU A 387 9.60 -16.41 5.19
C GLU A 387 11.10 -16.47 5.50
N LYS A 388 11.88 -17.18 4.67
CA LYS A 388 13.34 -17.27 4.82
C LYS A 388 14.00 -15.91 4.71
N THR A 389 13.59 -15.12 3.71
CA THR A 389 14.08 -13.75 3.46
C THR A 389 13.64 -12.80 4.55
N ARG A 390 12.40 -12.92 5.05
CA ARG A 390 11.92 -12.18 6.22
C ARG A 390 12.76 -12.40 7.46
N LEU A 391 13.00 -13.66 7.82
CA LEU A 391 13.82 -13.98 8.99
C LEU A 391 15.24 -13.43 8.84
N TYR A 392 15.83 -13.56 7.64
CA TYR A 392 17.17 -13.03 7.36
C TYR A 392 17.23 -11.53 7.57
N TYR A 393 16.25 -10.79 7.02
CA TYR A 393 16.16 -9.36 7.19
C TYR A 393 16.03 -8.96 8.67
N ALA A 394 15.15 -9.62 9.43
CA ALA A 394 14.99 -9.37 10.86
C ALA A 394 16.29 -9.59 11.65
N ILE A 395 17.04 -10.67 11.37
CA ILE A 395 18.34 -10.95 11.98
C ILE A 395 19.34 -9.84 11.65
N ARG A 396 19.42 -9.43 10.37
CA ARG A 396 20.37 -8.40 9.93
C ARG A 396 20.10 -7.04 10.57
N VAL A 397 18.83 -6.66 10.69
CA VAL A 397 18.42 -5.47 11.43
C VAL A 397 18.81 -5.57 12.90
N LEU A 398 18.53 -6.71 13.55
CA LEU A 398 18.87 -6.93 14.94
C LEU A 398 20.38 -6.93 15.19
N GLN A 399 21.20 -7.41 14.26
CA GLN A 399 22.66 -7.28 14.31
C GLN A 399 23.10 -5.81 14.31
N ASP A 400 22.47 -4.97 13.48
CA ASP A 400 22.79 -3.54 13.42
C ASP A 400 22.33 -2.82 14.70
N PHE A 401 21.13 -3.14 15.22
CA PHE A 401 20.64 -2.63 16.50
C PHE A 401 21.42 -3.13 17.71
N PHE A 402 21.94 -4.36 17.68
CA PHE A 402 22.79 -4.91 18.74
C PHE A 402 24.10 -4.12 18.83
N LYS A 403 24.73 -3.84 17.68
CA LYS A 403 25.94 -2.99 17.61
C LYS A 403 25.67 -1.56 18.11
N ALA A 404 24.46 -1.05 17.90
CA ALA A 404 24.03 0.25 18.40
C ALA A 404 23.57 0.24 19.87
N GLY A 405 23.63 -0.90 20.58
CA GLY A 405 23.20 -1.00 21.98
C GLY A 405 21.68 -0.91 22.18
N ARG A 406 20.88 -1.19 21.15
CA ARG A 406 19.41 -1.06 21.16
C ARG A 406 18.66 -2.38 21.36
N VAL A 407 19.36 -3.50 21.39
CA VAL A 407 18.77 -4.81 21.70
C VAL A 407 18.75 -5.03 23.21
N LYS A 408 17.60 -5.39 23.75
CA LYS A 408 17.39 -5.65 25.19
C LYS A 408 18.02 -7.00 25.55
N GLN A 409 19.14 -6.96 26.26
CA GLN A 409 19.93 -8.17 26.56
C GLN A 409 19.11 -9.26 27.28
N ASN A 410 18.29 -8.87 28.26
CA ASN A 410 17.43 -9.81 28.99
C ASN A 410 16.43 -10.55 28.08
N GLN A 411 15.91 -9.90 27.03
CA GLN A 411 15.00 -10.54 26.07
C GLN A 411 15.76 -11.37 25.04
N LEU A 412 16.97 -10.96 24.68
CA LEU A 412 17.85 -11.70 23.79
C LEU A 412 18.29 -13.04 24.40
N ASP A 413 18.50 -13.09 25.72
CA ASP A 413 18.89 -14.31 26.44
C ASP A 413 17.77 -15.36 26.56
N GLU A 414 16.52 -14.97 26.33
CA GLU A 414 15.37 -15.88 26.27
C GLU A 414 15.21 -16.57 24.90
N LEU A 415 15.93 -16.11 23.87
CA LEU A 415 15.88 -16.72 22.54
C LEU A 415 16.68 -18.02 22.47
N PRO A 416 16.30 -18.96 21.60
CA PRO A 416 17.12 -20.13 21.28
C PRO A 416 18.55 -19.74 20.90
N GLU A 417 19.52 -20.56 21.33
CA GLU A 417 20.95 -20.28 21.18
C GLU A 417 21.31 -19.97 19.72
N GLU A 418 20.77 -20.74 18.77
CA GLU A 418 21.02 -20.58 17.34
C GLU A 418 20.62 -19.20 16.79
N ILE A 419 19.52 -18.61 17.29
CA ILE A 419 19.10 -17.26 16.89
C ILE A 419 19.94 -16.21 17.59
N ARG A 420 20.20 -16.37 18.88
CA ARG A 420 21.03 -15.45 19.65
C ARG A 420 22.42 -15.32 19.04
N LEU A 421 23.03 -16.45 18.64
CA LEU A 421 24.31 -16.47 17.95
C LEU A 421 24.27 -15.75 16.60
N LEU A 422 23.17 -15.84 15.87
CA LEU A 422 23.00 -15.08 14.63
C LEU A 422 22.87 -13.58 14.88
N ILE A 423 22.12 -13.14 15.89
CA ILE A 423 21.96 -11.72 16.23
C ILE A 423 23.28 -11.09 16.71
N ILE A 424 24.10 -11.83 17.46
CA ILE A 424 25.40 -11.34 17.96
C ILE A 424 26.51 -11.49 16.90
N GLY A 425 26.34 -12.44 15.97
CA GLY A 425 27.32 -12.80 14.96
C GLY A 425 27.46 -11.81 13.81
N SER A 426 28.19 -12.24 12.76
CA SER A 426 28.41 -11.44 11.55
C SER A 426 27.29 -11.60 10.52
N ALA A 427 27.22 -10.65 9.58
CA ALA A 427 26.31 -10.75 8.45
C ALA A 427 26.63 -11.97 7.58
N GLU A 428 27.92 -12.27 7.38
CA GLU A 428 28.44 -13.39 6.60
C GLU A 428 27.96 -14.73 7.17
N MET A 429 27.95 -14.89 8.49
CA MET A 429 27.41 -16.09 9.14
C MET A 429 25.92 -16.29 8.81
N ALA A 430 25.12 -15.22 8.86
CA ALA A 430 23.71 -15.29 8.49
C ALA A 430 23.52 -15.61 7.00
N LYS A 431 24.32 -15.01 6.11
CA LYS A 431 24.28 -15.26 4.66
C LYS A 431 24.60 -16.72 4.35
N GLU A 432 25.66 -17.26 4.96
CA GLU A 432 26.04 -18.66 4.75
C GLU A 432 24.94 -19.63 5.18
N LEU A 433 24.33 -19.41 6.35
CA LEU A 433 23.25 -20.28 6.82
C LEU A 433 21.98 -20.14 5.96
N TYR A 434 21.66 -18.94 5.48
CA TYR A 434 20.55 -18.72 4.55
C TYR A 434 20.71 -19.55 3.28
N HIS A 435 21.89 -19.52 2.66
CA HIS A 435 22.15 -20.25 1.41
C HIS A 435 22.30 -21.77 1.62
N LYS A 436 22.70 -22.22 2.81
CA LYS A 436 22.71 -23.64 3.16
C LYS A 436 21.30 -24.22 3.40
N ALA A 437 20.30 -23.38 3.68
CA ALA A 437 18.94 -23.84 3.92
C ALA A 437 18.19 -24.09 2.60
N VAL A 438 17.72 -25.33 2.43
CA VAL A 438 16.92 -25.77 1.27
C VAL A 438 15.47 -25.25 1.28
N TYR A 439 15.03 -24.59 2.35
CA TYR A 439 13.68 -24.05 2.49
C TYR A 439 13.37 -22.99 1.43
N THR A 440 12.19 -23.07 0.81
CA THR A 440 11.72 -22.21 -0.28
C THR A 440 10.27 -21.80 -0.11
N ILE A 441 9.76 -21.02 -1.08
CA ILE A 441 8.33 -20.71 -1.18
C ILE A 441 7.45 -21.96 -1.33
N ILE A 442 7.97 -23.05 -1.89
CA ILE A 442 7.23 -24.32 -2.05
C ILE A 442 6.94 -24.92 -0.68
N ASP A 443 7.94 -24.99 0.20
CA ASP A 443 7.79 -25.48 1.57
C ASP A 443 6.78 -24.65 2.36
N GLN A 444 6.82 -23.32 2.19
CA GLN A 444 5.87 -22.39 2.78
C GLN A 444 4.43 -22.68 2.33
N TYR A 445 4.21 -22.97 1.04
CA TYR A 445 2.87 -23.32 0.53
C TYR A 445 2.42 -24.72 0.97
N LYS A 446 3.32 -25.70 1.09
CA LYS A 446 3.00 -27.07 1.56
C LYS A 446 2.48 -27.13 3.00
N ARG A 447 2.75 -26.10 3.80
CA ARG A 447 2.29 -25.97 5.19
C ARG A 447 0.88 -25.42 5.33
N ARG A 448 0.29 -24.92 4.23
CA ARG A 448 -1.06 -24.38 4.18
C ARG A 448 -2.03 -25.46 3.71
N ASP A 449 -3.32 -25.20 3.89
CA ASP A 449 -4.36 -26.01 3.26
C ASP A 449 -4.21 -25.99 1.74
N PHE A 450 -4.39 -27.14 1.12
CA PHE A 450 -4.21 -27.27 -0.32
C PHE A 450 -5.38 -26.67 -1.08
N HIS A 451 -5.09 -25.62 -1.85
CA HIS A 451 -6.04 -25.03 -2.80
C HIS A 451 -5.46 -25.10 -4.21
N SER A 452 -6.08 -25.91 -5.08
CA SER A 452 -5.62 -26.13 -6.47
C SER A 452 -5.37 -24.84 -7.25
N VAL A 453 -6.22 -23.83 -7.05
CA VAL A 453 -6.13 -22.56 -7.79
C VAL A 453 -4.95 -21.73 -7.29
N GLU A 454 -4.72 -21.63 -5.98
CA GLU A 454 -3.58 -20.90 -5.43
C GLU A 454 -2.25 -21.56 -5.79
N TRP A 455 -2.21 -22.89 -5.83
CA TRP A 455 -1.05 -23.63 -6.30
C TRP A 455 -0.77 -23.40 -7.79
N ARG A 456 -1.81 -23.32 -8.63
CA ARG A 456 -1.65 -22.92 -10.04
C ARG A 456 -1.08 -21.50 -10.15
N ASP A 457 -1.58 -20.57 -9.35
CA ASP A 457 -1.08 -19.18 -9.31
C ASP A 457 0.40 -19.16 -8.89
N LEU A 458 0.82 -19.97 -7.90
CA LEU A 458 2.22 -20.13 -7.53
C LEU A 458 3.06 -20.71 -8.67
N LEU A 459 2.59 -21.78 -9.33
CA LEU A 459 3.32 -22.41 -10.44
C LEU A 459 3.49 -21.43 -11.62
N GLU A 460 2.50 -20.59 -11.90
CA GLU A 460 2.62 -19.53 -12.90
C GLU A 460 3.72 -18.52 -12.52
N LEU A 461 3.77 -18.08 -11.26
CA LEU A 461 4.82 -17.17 -10.79
C LEU A 461 6.22 -17.82 -10.83
N ILE A 462 6.32 -19.11 -10.53
CA ILE A 462 7.56 -19.89 -10.69
C ILE A 462 7.99 -19.89 -12.16
N LYS A 463 7.08 -20.21 -13.09
CA LYS A 463 7.32 -20.15 -14.54
C LYS A 463 7.83 -18.78 -14.98
N LEU A 464 7.24 -17.72 -14.45
CA LEU A 464 7.58 -16.33 -14.75
C LEU A 464 8.86 -15.84 -14.05
N GLY A 465 9.55 -16.70 -13.28
CA GLY A 465 10.86 -16.41 -12.69
C GLY A 465 10.79 -15.58 -11.41
N HIS A 466 9.67 -15.61 -10.68
CA HIS A 466 9.49 -14.83 -9.45
C HIS A 466 10.34 -15.33 -8.28
N TYR A 467 10.80 -16.59 -8.30
CA TYR A 467 11.52 -17.23 -7.20
C TYR A 467 12.78 -17.94 -7.72
N ASP A 468 13.84 -17.92 -6.91
CA ASP A 468 15.08 -18.64 -7.22
C ASP A 468 14.95 -20.10 -6.74
N LEU A 469 14.62 -21.00 -7.68
CA LEU A 469 14.38 -22.42 -7.43
C LEU A 469 15.25 -23.30 -8.34
N THR A 470 15.66 -24.47 -7.85
CA THR A 470 16.32 -25.49 -8.66
C THR A 470 15.30 -26.28 -9.50
N LEU A 471 15.77 -26.98 -10.54
CA LEU A 471 14.91 -27.87 -11.33
C LEU A 471 14.25 -28.96 -10.47
N GLU A 472 14.97 -29.50 -9.49
CA GLU A 472 14.46 -30.52 -8.57
C GLU A 472 13.30 -29.97 -7.71
N GLN A 473 13.44 -28.75 -7.20
CA GLN A 473 12.37 -28.07 -6.44
C GLN A 473 11.16 -27.77 -7.31
N ILE A 474 11.37 -27.36 -8.57
CA ILE A 474 10.27 -27.15 -9.52
C ILE A 474 9.53 -28.48 -9.79
N GLN A 475 10.25 -29.58 -9.99
CA GLN A 475 9.67 -30.91 -10.16
C GLN A 475 8.90 -31.36 -8.92
N GLU A 476 9.42 -31.09 -7.73
CA GLU A 476 8.75 -31.35 -6.46
C GLU A 476 7.43 -30.58 -6.32
N ALA A 477 7.40 -29.31 -6.73
CA ALA A 477 6.18 -28.49 -6.73
C ALA A 477 5.11 -29.06 -7.68
N LEU A 478 5.51 -29.43 -8.90
CA LEU A 478 4.63 -30.06 -9.89
C LEU A 478 4.07 -31.40 -9.38
N ALA A 479 4.94 -32.26 -8.83
CA ALA A 479 4.53 -33.54 -8.26
C ALA A 479 3.54 -33.36 -7.09
N TYR A 480 3.80 -32.40 -6.20
CA TYR A 480 2.93 -32.11 -5.07
C TYR A 480 1.53 -31.64 -5.53
N TYR A 481 1.48 -30.74 -6.53
CA TYR A 481 0.24 -30.26 -7.14
C TYR A 481 -0.53 -31.37 -7.86
N ASN A 482 0.12 -32.11 -8.76
CA ASN A 482 -0.49 -33.16 -9.57
C ASN A 482 -1.05 -34.33 -8.75
N ALA A 483 -0.49 -34.58 -7.57
CA ALA A 483 -0.95 -35.61 -6.65
C ALA A 483 -2.22 -35.21 -5.87
N ARG A 484 -2.57 -33.92 -5.83
CA ARG A 484 -3.64 -33.37 -4.96
C ARG A 484 -4.73 -32.61 -5.71
N THR A 485 -4.50 -32.29 -6.98
CA THR A 485 -5.46 -31.55 -7.79
C THR A 485 -6.31 -32.48 -8.66
N ASP A 486 -7.59 -32.11 -8.80
CA ASP A 486 -8.49 -32.63 -9.83
C ASP A 486 -8.48 -31.76 -11.10
N LEU A 487 -7.74 -30.65 -11.10
CA LEU A 487 -7.55 -29.79 -12.27
C LEU A 487 -6.52 -30.39 -13.25
N LYS A 488 -6.27 -29.67 -14.34
CA LYS A 488 -5.24 -30.03 -15.32
C LYS A 488 -3.88 -30.24 -14.62
N LYS A 489 -3.28 -31.40 -14.84
CA LYS A 489 -1.94 -31.76 -14.37
C LYS A 489 -0.90 -31.27 -15.37
N TYR A 490 0.30 -30.99 -14.88
CA TYR A 490 1.41 -30.45 -15.67
C TYR A 490 2.64 -31.35 -15.55
N GLU A 491 3.22 -31.78 -16.66
CA GLU A 491 4.47 -32.55 -16.66
C GLU A 491 5.68 -31.62 -16.52
N THR A 492 5.59 -30.42 -17.11
CA THR A 492 6.65 -29.41 -17.07
C THR A 492 6.11 -28.05 -16.64
N ILE A 493 6.99 -27.19 -16.11
CA ILE A 493 6.61 -25.83 -15.70
C ILE A 493 6.15 -24.96 -16.88
N ASP A 494 6.62 -25.27 -18.09
CA ASP A 494 6.28 -24.54 -19.31
C ASP A 494 4.84 -24.78 -19.77
N GLU A 495 4.24 -25.91 -19.36
CA GLU A 495 2.84 -26.23 -19.66
C GLU A 495 1.83 -25.44 -18.82
N VAL A 496 2.28 -24.80 -17.74
CA VAL A 496 1.40 -24.01 -16.87
C VAL A 496 0.83 -22.83 -17.66
N GLU A 497 -0.48 -22.83 -17.79
CA GLU A 497 -1.21 -21.88 -18.64
C GLU A 497 -1.26 -20.49 -18.00
N HIS A 498 -1.18 -19.45 -18.83
CA HIS A 498 -1.40 -18.07 -18.40
C HIS A 498 -2.90 -17.82 -18.31
N GLU A 499 -3.44 -17.73 -17.09
CA GLU A 499 -4.85 -17.41 -16.90
C GLU A 499 -5.10 -15.92 -17.15
N THR A 500 -6.19 -15.61 -17.85
CA THR A 500 -6.62 -14.23 -18.13
C THR A 500 -8.01 -13.96 -17.58
N GLY A 501 -8.31 -12.71 -17.24
CA GLY A 501 -9.66 -12.27 -16.85
C GLY A 501 -9.74 -11.71 -15.43
N GLU A 502 -10.92 -11.22 -15.05
CA GLU A 502 -11.16 -10.54 -13.76
C GLU A 502 -10.92 -11.47 -12.55
N ALA A 503 -11.24 -12.76 -12.67
CA ALA A 503 -11.14 -13.71 -11.56
C ALA A 503 -9.70 -13.89 -11.06
N VAL A 504 -8.75 -14.14 -11.97
CA VAL A 504 -7.33 -14.27 -11.61
C VAL A 504 -6.75 -12.97 -11.08
N GLN A 505 -7.11 -11.83 -11.67
CA GLN A 505 -6.67 -10.52 -11.19
C GLN A 505 -7.14 -10.27 -9.75
N LYS A 506 -8.42 -10.59 -9.46
CA LYS A 506 -8.96 -10.48 -8.11
C LYS A 506 -8.19 -11.36 -7.12
N ARG A 507 -7.97 -12.65 -7.42
CA ARG A 507 -7.23 -13.56 -6.52
C ARG A 507 -5.80 -13.10 -6.26
N LEU A 508 -5.10 -12.61 -7.28
CA LEU A 508 -3.73 -12.11 -7.14
C LEU A 508 -3.67 -10.82 -6.31
N THR A 509 -4.64 -9.92 -6.48
CA THR A 509 -4.79 -8.75 -5.62
C THR A 509 -5.11 -9.16 -4.19
N ASP A 510 -6.04 -10.08 -3.99
CA ASP A 510 -6.42 -10.61 -2.68
C ASP A 510 -5.23 -11.30 -1.99
N ARG A 511 -4.31 -11.94 -2.73
CA ARG A 511 -3.06 -12.49 -2.18
C ARG A 511 -2.16 -11.41 -1.55
N LEU A 512 -2.16 -10.18 -2.06
CA LEU A 512 -1.41 -9.06 -1.48
C LEU A 512 -2.20 -8.31 -0.40
N MET A 513 -3.53 -8.31 -0.51
CA MET A 513 -4.44 -7.50 0.29
C MET A 513 -5.28 -8.32 1.29
N TYR A 514 -4.96 -9.59 1.54
CA TYR A 514 -5.81 -10.50 2.31
C TYR A 514 -6.18 -9.90 3.67
N MET A 515 -7.44 -10.08 4.08
CA MET A 515 -7.91 -9.59 5.38
C MET A 515 -7.37 -10.49 6.49
N LYS A 516 -6.99 -9.90 7.63
CA LYS A 516 -6.62 -10.65 8.85
C LYS A 516 -7.72 -11.69 9.18
N PRO A 517 -7.42 -13.00 9.25
CA PRO A 517 -8.45 -14.04 9.40
C PRO A 517 -9.34 -13.86 10.64
N THR A 518 -8.74 -13.51 11.78
CA THR A 518 -9.47 -13.25 13.04
C THR A 518 -10.47 -12.10 12.91
N ALA A 519 -10.10 -11.03 12.21
CA ALA A 519 -11.00 -9.92 11.95
C ALA A 519 -12.18 -10.33 11.05
N PHE A 520 -11.94 -11.20 10.06
CA PHE A 520 -13.00 -11.71 9.20
C PHE A 520 -13.98 -12.60 9.97
N GLU A 521 -13.47 -13.52 10.79
CA GLU A 521 -14.26 -14.41 11.66
C GLU A 521 -15.11 -13.62 12.67
N LEU A 522 -14.53 -12.60 13.31
CA LEU A 522 -15.24 -11.72 14.25
C LEU A 522 -16.46 -11.08 13.59
N GLN A 523 -16.34 -10.60 12.35
CA GLN A 523 -17.43 -9.95 11.64
C GLN A 523 -18.49 -10.93 11.11
N GLN A 524 -18.14 -12.20 10.85
CA GLN A 524 -19.14 -13.23 10.54
C GLN A 524 -19.95 -13.65 11.76
N SER A 525 -19.37 -13.56 12.95
CA SER A 525 -20.00 -13.97 14.21
C SER A 525 -20.95 -12.93 14.82
N GLN A 526 -20.94 -11.69 14.32
CA GLN A 526 -21.87 -10.67 14.77
C GLN A 526 -23.27 -10.97 14.19
N PRO A 527 -24.31 -11.15 15.03
CA PRO A 527 -25.67 -11.33 14.52
C PRO A 527 -26.03 -10.11 13.68
N ALA A 528 -26.64 -10.34 12.51
CA ALA A 528 -27.07 -9.27 11.62
C ALA A 528 -27.92 -8.27 12.42
N GLY A 529 -27.33 -7.12 12.76
CA GLY A 529 -28.02 -6.05 13.44
C GLY A 529 -29.20 -5.62 12.57
N THR A 530 -30.40 -5.68 13.14
CA THR A 530 -31.64 -5.21 12.51
C THR A 530 -31.44 -3.76 12.02
N PRO A 531 -31.85 -3.44 10.79
CA PRO A 531 -31.56 -2.16 10.11
C PRO A 531 -31.95 -0.89 10.88
#